data_AF-A0A9Q8MTR9-F1
#
_entry.id   AF-A0A9Q8MTR9-F1
#
_cell.length_a   1.000
_cell.length_b   1.000
_cell.length_c   1.000
_cell.angle_alpha   90.00
_cell.angle_beta   90.00
_cell.angle_gamma   90.00
#
_symmetry.space_group_name_H-M   'P 1'
#
loop_
_entity.id
_entity.type
_entity.pdbx_description
1 polymer ?
#
loop_
_entity_poly.entity_id
_entity_poly.type
_entity_poly.pdbx_seq_one_letter_code
_entity_poly.pdbx_strand_id
1 'polypeptide(L)'
;MSERKFKNKNMYFHRIDISEKQGKDINLSEKFNEIFENFKNKNFQNIEELNINGERIFINLIRKDMSLENSDYPVFVINTATVNKNTEIELGDLNKEVDERKEILQRNDNTGILNNTQYVIDPQRKIICSCRGINRNTQYYTIEF
;
A
#
# COMPACT_ATOMS: atom_id res chain seq x y z
N MET A 1 -23.45 14.79 25.43
CA MET A 1 -22.24 14.54 24.61
C MET A 1 -22.35 13.12 24.07
N SER A 2 -22.36 12.91 22.75
CA SER A 2 -22.40 11.55 22.18
C SER A 2 -21.00 10.94 22.21
N GLU A 3 -20.87 9.77 22.84
CA GLU A 3 -19.65 8.97 22.77
C GLU A 3 -19.39 8.59 21.30
N ARG A 4 -18.28 9.09 20.74
CA ARG A 4 -17.78 8.59 19.45
C ARG A 4 -17.34 7.15 19.67
N LYS A 5 -18.17 6.17 19.27
CA LYS A 5 -17.75 4.77 19.13
C LYS A 5 -16.59 4.72 18.15
N PHE A 6 -15.37 4.55 18.65
CA PHE A 6 -14.22 4.28 17.81
C PHE A 6 -14.47 2.94 17.10
N LYS A 7 -14.51 2.97 15.75
CA LYS A 7 -14.49 1.72 14.98
C LYS A 7 -13.14 1.03 15.25
N ASN A 8 -13.19 -0.17 15.81
CA ASN A 8 -12.01 -1.02 15.96
C ASN A 8 -11.37 -1.22 14.58
N LYS A 9 -10.12 -0.79 14.43
CA LYS A 9 -9.33 -1.03 13.22
C LYS A 9 -8.39 -2.19 13.48
N ASN A 10 -8.52 -3.24 12.69
CA ASN A 10 -7.60 -4.37 12.75
C ASN A 10 -6.29 -3.99 12.07
N MET A 11 -5.20 -4.08 12.83
CA MET A 11 -3.82 -3.91 12.36
C MET A 11 -3.14 -5.28 12.29
N TYR A 12 -2.39 -5.50 11.23
CA TYR A 12 -1.68 -6.74 10.95
C TYR A 12 -0.19 -6.45 10.91
N PHE A 13 0.56 -7.14 11.76
CA PHE A 13 2.01 -7.02 11.86
C PHE A 13 2.64 -8.28 11.28
N HIS A 14 3.62 -8.07 10.42
CA HIS A 14 4.36 -9.13 9.74
C HIS A 14 5.85 -8.90 9.96
N ARG A 15 6.59 -9.97 10.22
CA ARG A 15 8.06 -9.95 10.25
C ARG A 15 8.57 -10.21 8.83
N ILE A 16 9.57 -9.46 8.41
CA ILE A 16 10.26 -9.70 7.14
C ILE A 16 11.34 -10.75 7.39
N ASP A 17 11.16 -11.92 6.79
CA ASP A 17 12.16 -12.97 6.75
C ASP A 17 12.96 -12.85 5.44
N ILE A 18 14.26 -12.57 5.56
CA ILE A 18 15.17 -12.44 4.42
C ILE A 18 15.86 -13.79 4.27
N SER A 19 15.58 -14.51 3.18
CA SER A 19 16.16 -15.82 2.93
C SER A 19 17.67 -15.73 2.67
N GLU A 20 18.43 -16.74 3.11
CA GLU A 20 19.89 -16.80 2.94
C GLU A 20 20.34 -16.79 1.47
N LYS A 21 19.44 -17.17 0.54
CA LYS A 21 19.68 -17.17 -0.92
C LYS A 21 19.91 -15.77 -1.52
N GLN A 22 19.48 -14.69 -0.87
CA GLN A 22 19.67 -13.32 -1.37
C GLN A 22 20.99 -12.66 -0.91
N GLY A 23 21.86 -13.40 -0.22
CA GLY A 23 23.08 -12.86 0.38
C GLY A 23 22.78 -12.19 1.72
N LYS A 24 23.72 -12.31 2.66
CA LYS A 24 23.52 -12.01 4.09
C LYS A 24 23.24 -10.54 4.45
N ASP A 25 23.27 -9.59 3.51
CA ASP A 25 23.29 -8.16 3.84
C ASP A 25 22.34 -7.28 2.99
N ILE A 26 21.04 -7.58 2.99
CA ILE A 26 20.07 -6.57 2.53
C ILE A 26 19.86 -5.55 3.65
N ASN A 27 20.47 -4.37 3.49
CA ASN A 27 20.20 -3.21 4.33
C ASN A 27 18.87 -2.55 3.90
N LEU A 28 17.76 -3.01 4.49
CA LEU A 28 16.43 -2.45 4.22
C LEU A 28 16.36 -0.95 4.50
N SER A 29 17.09 -0.46 5.51
CA SER A 29 17.11 0.96 5.85
C SER A 29 17.70 1.81 4.72
N GLU A 30 18.79 1.34 4.10
CA GLU A 30 19.37 2.01 2.92
C GLU A 30 18.40 2.02 1.75
N LYS A 31 17.77 0.88 1.43
CA LYS A 31 16.80 0.79 0.33
C LYS A 31 15.62 1.76 0.51
N PHE A 32 15.01 1.79 1.70
CA PHE A 32 13.88 2.69 1.93
C PHE A 32 14.31 4.17 1.97
N ASN A 33 15.53 4.46 2.41
CA ASN A 33 16.09 5.81 2.31
C ASN A 33 16.31 6.22 0.86
N GLU A 34 16.85 5.35 0.01
CA GLU A 34 17.03 5.60 -1.42
C GLU A 34 15.69 5.88 -2.11
N ILE A 35 14.69 5.02 -1.89
CA ILE A 35 13.33 5.20 -2.41
C ILE A 35 12.76 6.55 -1.95
N PHE A 36 12.93 6.90 -0.67
CA PHE A 36 12.46 8.17 -0.13
C PHE A 36 13.13 9.37 -0.78
N GLU A 37 14.47 9.36 -0.95
CA GLU A 37 15.17 10.48 -1.59
C GLU A 37 14.80 10.57 -3.08
N ASN A 38 14.64 9.45 -3.79
CA ASN A 38 14.12 9.45 -5.17
C ASN A 38 12.71 10.07 -5.23
N PHE A 39 11.82 9.73 -4.30
CA PHE A 39 10.46 10.27 -4.25
C PHE A 39 10.47 11.78 -3.94
N LYS A 40 11.26 12.20 -2.96
CA LYS A 40 11.44 13.61 -2.56
C LYS A 40 11.99 14.47 -3.70
N ASN A 41 12.95 13.93 -4.45
CA ASN A 41 13.57 14.59 -5.61
C ASN A 41 12.77 14.43 -6.90
N LYS A 42 11.60 13.79 -6.87
CA LYS A 42 10.73 13.50 -8.02
C LYS A 42 11.40 12.64 -9.11
N ASN A 43 12.40 11.85 -8.76
CA ASN A 43 13.06 10.89 -9.63
C ASN A 43 12.27 9.57 -9.68
N PHE A 44 11.00 9.64 -10.09
CA PHE A 44 10.08 8.50 -10.03
C PHE A 44 10.51 7.33 -10.92
N GLN A 45 11.24 7.61 -12.01
CA GLN A 45 11.83 6.60 -12.89
C GLN A 45 12.84 5.68 -12.19
N ASN A 46 13.40 6.11 -11.04
CA ASN A 46 14.33 5.31 -10.25
C ASN A 46 13.62 4.47 -9.17
N ILE A 47 12.28 4.55 -9.09
CA ILE A 47 11.48 3.79 -8.13
C ILE A 47 10.86 2.63 -8.90
N GLU A 48 11.29 1.41 -8.57
CA GLU A 48 10.80 0.21 -9.23
C GLU A 48 9.30 0.01 -9.03
N GLU A 49 8.60 -0.32 -10.11
CA GLU A 49 7.26 -0.88 -10.05
C GLU A 49 7.36 -2.40 -9.86
N LEU A 50 6.58 -2.94 -8.93
CA LEU A 50 6.50 -4.38 -8.74
C LEU A 50 5.41 -4.95 -9.64
N ASN A 51 5.72 -6.00 -10.39
CA ASN A 51 4.74 -6.77 -11.14
C ASN A 51 4.61 -8.15 -10.52
N ILE A 52 3.46 -8.45 -9.92
CA ILE A 52 3.20 -9.74 -9.29
C ILE A 52 1.90 -10.30 -9.86
N ASN A 53 1.96 -11.47 -10.50
CA ASN A 53 0.82 -12.13 -11.12
C ASN A 53 0.02 -11.22 -12.09
N GLY A 54 0.71 -10.32 -12.79
CA GLY A 54 0.10 -9.35 -13.71
C GLY A 54 -0.49 -8.10 -13.02
N GLU A 55 -0.45 -8.02 -11.69
CA GLU A 55 -0.77 -6.80 -10.95
C GLU A 55 0.45 -5.89 -10.88
N ARG A 56 0.30 -4.65 -11.36
CA ARG A 56 1.30 -3.60 -11.21
C ARG A 56 1.06 -2.84 -9.91
N ILE A 57 2.05 -2.89 -9.03
CA ILE A 57 2.06 -2.23 -7.73
C ILE A 57 3.11 -1.12 -7.78
N PHE A 58 2.71 0.09 -7.45
CA PHE A 58 3.61 1.23 -7.39
C PHE A 58 3.47 1.99 -6.08
N ILE A 59 4.56 2.62 -5.65
CA ILE A 59 4.57 3.50 -4.48
C ILE A 59 4.00 4.85 -4.92
N ASN A 60 2.84 5.23 -4.36
CA ASN A 60 2.22 6.53 -4.66
C ASN A 60 2.53 7.60 -3.61
N LEU A 61 3.03 7.21 -2.43
CA LEU A 61 3.50 8.12 -1.39
C LEU A 61 4.47 7.38 -0.46
N ILE A 62 5.52 8.08 -0.01
CA ILE A 62 6.39 7.64 1.08
C ILE A 62 6.69 8.80 2.02
N ARG A 63 6.69 8.55 3.32
CA ARG A 63 7.03 9.52 4.38
C ARG A 63 7.92 8.87 5.43
N LYS A 64 8.92 9.61 5.93
CA LYS A 64 9.67 9.25 7.15
C LYS A 64 8.91 9.73 8.39
N ASP A 65 8.79 8.86 9.37
CA ASP A 65 8.18 9.14 10.66
C ASP A 65 9.20 8.88 11.77
N MET A 66 9.52 9.94 12.53
CA MET A 66 10.48 9.93 13.63
C MET A 66 9.77 9.97 15.00
N SER A 67 8.45 9.77 15.04
CA SER A 67 7.66 9.88 16.28
C SER A 67 7.91 8.75 17.29
N LEU A 68 8.66 7.70 16.92
CA LEU A 68 9.12 6.69 17.86
C LEU A 68 10.25 7.26 18.72
N GLU A 69 9.88 7.73 19.91
CA GLU A 69 10.83 8.12 20.96
C GLU A 69 11.86 6.98 21.16
N ASN A 70 13.15 7.34 21.11
CA ASN A 70 14.32 6.44 21.23
C ASN A 70 14.70 5.62 19.97
N SER A 71 14.32 6.03 18.77
CA SER A 71 14.84 5.44 17.53
C SER A 71 15.74 6.42 16.77
N ASP A 72 17.00 6.04 16.56
CA ASP A 72 17.92 6.75 15.63
C ASP A 72 17.48 6.58 14.16
N TYR A 73 16.55 5.66 13.89
CA TYR A 73 16.10 5.31 12.55
C TYR A 73 14.62 5.63 12.32
N PRO A 74 14.24 6.21 11.17
CA PRO A 74 12.85 6.49 10.84
C PRO A 74 12.08 5.19 10.59
N VAL A 75 10.79 5.22 10.92
CA VAL A 75 9.81 4.33 10.34
C VAL A 75 9.29 4.94 9.04
N PHE A 76 9.01 4.11 8.03
CA PHE A 76 8.50 4.56 6.75
C PHE A 76 7.00 4.31 6.65
N VAL A 77 6.23 5.36 6.39
CA VAL A 77 4.81 5.25 6.05
C VAL A 77 4.71 5.27 4.52
N ILE A 78 4.27 4.17 3.95
CA ILE A 78 4.22 3.97 2.50
C ILE A 78 2.79 3.74 2.08
N ASN A 79 2.33 4.48 1.08
CA ASN A 79 1.14 4.11 0.36
C ASN A 79 1.57 3.47 -0.98
N THR A 80 0.89 2.38 -1.30
CA THR A 80 0.99 1.69 -2.58
C THR A 80 -0.36 1.76 -3.26
N ALA A 81 -0.34 1.76 -4.58
CA ALA A 81 -1.54 1.71 -5.39
C ALA A 81 -1.46 0.54 -6.37
N THR A 82 -2.61 -0.08 -6.60
CA THR A 82 -2.78 -1.21 -7.51
C THR A 82 -4.06 -1.01 -8.31
N VAL A 83 -4.07 -1.44 -9.56
CA VAL A 83 -5.25 -1.37 -10.42
C VAL A 83 -5.95 -2.72 -10.38
N ASN A 84 -7.10 -2.79 -9.71
CA ASN A 84 -7.93 -3.99 -9.68
C ASN A 84 -8.92 -3.95 -10.85
N LYS A 85 -8.66 -4.82 -11.83
CA LYS A 85 -9.49 -5.00 -13.03
C LYS A 85 -10.70 -5.91 -12.81
N ASN A 86 -10.80 -6.58 -11.67
CA ASN A 86 -11.84 -7.58 -11.40
C ASN A 86 -13.03 -7.01 -10.63
N THR A 87 -12.90 -5.86 -9.95
CA THR A 87 -14.00 -5.26 -9.16
C THR A 87 -14.84 -4.30 -9.98
N GLU A 88 -16.13 -4.56 -10.20
CA GLU A 88 -17.03 -3.64 -10.92
C GLU A 88 -17.13 -2.26 -10.24
N ILE A 89 -17.18 -1.21 -11.07
CA ILE A 89 -17.36 0.17 -10.62
C ILE A 89 -18.84 0.51 -10.74
N GLU A 90 -19.55 0.48 -9.62
CA GLU A 90 -20.92 0.99 -9.54
C GLU A 90 -20.89 2.50 -9.28
N LEU A 91 -21.54 3.27 -10.14
CA LEU A 91 -21.87 4.67 -9.93
C LEU A 91 -23.35 4.82 -9.59
N GLY A 92 -23.66 5.81 -8.75
CA GLY A 92 -25.01 6.21 -8.43
C GLY A 92 -25.36 7.53 -9.13
N ASP A 93 -26.35 7.54 -10.02
CA ASP A 93 -26.92 8.79 -10.54
C ASP A 93 -27.90 9.40 -9.55
N LEU A 94 -27.56 10.58 -9.01
CA LEU A 94 -28.41 11.24 -8.03
C LEU A 94 -29.76 11.69 -8.60
N ASN A 95 -29.89 11.80 -9.93
CA ASN A 95 -31.08 12.25 -10.63
C ASN A 95 -32.10 11.13 -10.92
N LYS A 96 -31.77 9.86 -10.62
CA LYS A 96 -32.63 8.70 -10.84
C LYS A 96 -33.25 8.19 -9.54
N GLU A 97 -34.36 7.46 -9.68
CA GLU A 97 -34.99 6.75 -8.56
C GLU A 97 -34.09 5.65 -8.00
N VAL A 98 -34.34 5.24 -6.75
CA VAL A 98 -33.47 4.31 -6.00
C VAL A 98 -33.22 3.00 -6.76
N ASP A 99 -34.26 2.48 -7.42
CA ASP A 99 -34.21 1.20 -8.15
C ASP A 99 -33.48 1.33 -9.51
N GLU A 100 -33.28 2.55 -10.01
CA GLU A 100 -32.65 2.85 -11.32
C GLU A 100 -31.31 3.59 -11.20
N ARG A 101 -30.90 3.93 -9.97
CA ARG A 101 -29.72 4.77 -9.69
C ARG A 101 -28.39 4.08 -10.00
N LYS A 102 -28.35 2.74 -10.03
CA LYS A 102 -27.11 1.99 -10.27
C LYS A 102 -26.75 1.96 -11.74
N GLU A 103 -25.59 2.49 -12.07
CA GLU A 103 -24.95 2.33 -13.37
C GLU A 103 -23.57 1.69 -13.20
N ILE A 104 -23.27 0.67 -14.02
CA ILE A 104 -21.94 0.08 -14.07
C ILE A 104 -21.12 0.88 -15.09
N LEU A 105 -19.99 1.43 -14.66
CA LEU A 105 -19.10 2.15 -15.56
C LEU A 105 -18.51 1.18 -16.59
N GLN A 106 -18.71 1.44 -17.89
CA GLN A 106 -18.14 0.60 -18.94
C GLN A 106 -16.61 0.56 -18.86
N ARG A 107 -16.07 -0.65 -18.93
CA ARG A 107 -14.62 -0.92 -18.84
C ARG A 107 -13.99 -1.04 -20.21
N ASN A 108 -12.71 -0.67 -20.26
CA ASN A 108 -11.78 -1.19 -21.26
C ASN A 108 -10.76 -2.10 -20.56
N ASP A 109 -10.03 -2.91 -21.31
CA ASP A 109 -9.09 -3.91 -20.74
C ASP A 109 -7.93 -3.29 -19.94
N ASN A 110 -7.79 -1.97 -19.98
CA ASN A 110 -6.73 -1.19 -19.36
C ASN A 110 -7.20 -0.33 -18.18
N THR A 111 -8.48 -0.36 -17.81
CA THR A 111 -9.04 0.43 -16.69
C THR A 111 -9.56 -0.45 -15.55
N GLY A 112 -9.39 0.03 -14.32
CA GLY A 112 -9.80 -0.68 -13.11
C GLY A 112 -9.86 0.25 -11.90
N ILE A 113 -10.33 -0.28 -10.77
CA ILE A 113 -10.39 0.48 -9.52
C ILE A 113 -8.98 0.64 -8.96
N LEU A 114 -8.63 1.86 -8.56
CA LEU A 114 -7.40 2.10 -7.84
C LEU A 114 -7.57 1.71 -6.37
N ASN A 115 -6.92 0.61 -5.97
CA ASN A 115 -6.87 0.16 -4.60
C ASN A 115 -5.58 0.66 -3.95
N ASN A 116 -5.74 1.49 -2.92
CA ASN A 116 -4.63 2.07 -2.18
C ASN A 116 -4.41 1.32 -0.87
N THR A 117 -3.22 0.77 -0.65
CA THR A 117 -2.85 0.14 0.63
C THR A 117 -1.77 0.96 1.31
N GLN A 118 -1.96 1.19 2.62
CA GLN A 118 -0.98 1.87 3.46
C GLN A 118 -0.26 0.87 4.36
N TYR A 119 1.06 1.01 4.40
CA TYR A 119 1.99 0.26 5.20
C TYR A 119 2.78 1.19 6.12
N VAL A 120 3.17 0.65 7.26
CA VAL A 120 4.14 1.25 8.17
C VAL A 120 5.28 0.25 8.29
N ILE A 121 6.49 0.65 7.93
CA ILE A 121 7.64 -0.26 7.82
C ILE A 121 8.73 0.23 8.76
N ASP A 122 9.12 -0.64 9.70
CA ASP A 122 10.32 -0.50 10.51
C ASP A 122 11.41 -1.38 9.90
N PRO A 123 12.32 -0.81 9.09
CA PRO A 123 13.35 -1.60 8.41
C PRO A 123 14.41 -2.15 9.37
N GLN A 124 14.64 -1.48 10.51
CA GLN A 124 15.63 -1.91 11.51
C GLN A 124 15.13 -3.16 12.23
N ARG A 125 13.87 -3.14 12.69
CA ARG A 125 13.24 -4.29 13.36
C ARG A 125 12.71 -5.32 12.38
N LYS A 126 12.74 -5.03 11.07
CA LYS A 126 12.21 -5.88 9.99
C LYS A 126 10.72 -6.17 10.18
N ILE A 127 9.94 -5.14 10.51
CA ILE A 127 8.50 -5.24 10.76
C ILE A 127 7.73 -4.43 9.71
N ILE A 128 6.66 -5.02 9.17
CA ILE A 128 5.67 -4.34 8.35
C ILE A 128 4.33 -4.40 9.06
N CYS A 129 3.72 -3.25 9.25
CA CYS A 129 2.35 -3.11 9.72
C CYS A 129 1.45 -2.64 8.58
N SER A 130 0.24 -3.19 8.52
CA SER A 130 -0.80 -2.77 7.59
C SER A 130 -2.14 -2.72 8.31
N CYS A 131 -2.98 -1.74 7.98
CA CYS A 131 -4.35 -1.67 8.48
C CYS A 131 -5.31 -2.13 7.37
N ARG A 132 -6.31 -2.97 7.69
CA ARG A 132 -7.36 -3.31 6.72
C ARG A 132 -8.35 -2.14 6.57
N GLY A 133 -8.67 -1.81 5.33
CA GLY A 133 -9.68 -0.81 4.93
C GLY A 133 -10.47 -1.33 3.73
N ILE A 134 -11.66 -0.76 3.48
CA ILE A 134 -12.69 -1.34 2.60
C ILE A 134 -12.24 -1.54 1.13
N ASN A 135 -11.20 -0.85 0.65
CA ASN A 135 -10.66 -0.98 -0.73
C ASN A 135 -9.13 -1.12 -0.77
N ARG A 136 -8.56 -1.91 0.14
CA ARG A 136 -7.10 -2.14 0.20
C ARG A 136 -6.75 -3.45 -0.49
N ASN A 137 -5.66 -3.47 -1.24
CA ASN A 137 -5.09 -4.71 -1.73
C ASN A 137 -4.57 -5.48 -0.51
N THR A 138 -5.17 -6.64 -0.22
CA THR A 138 -4.95 -7.45 1.00
C THR A 138 -4.23 -8.76 0.71
N GLN A 139 -3.89 -9.02 -0.54
CA GLN A 139 -3.07 -10.15 -0.92
C GLN A 139 -1.61 -9.82 -0.57
N TYR A 140 -1.09 -10.54 0.42
CA TYR A 140 0.34 -10.56 0.69
C TYR A 140 0.94 -11.60 -0.25
N TYR A 141 1.74 -11.13 -1.20
CA TYR A 141 2.51 -12.02 -2.04
C TYR A 141 3.81 -12.34 -1.31
N THR A 142 3.89 -13.54 -0.74
CA THR A 142 5.18 -14.11 -0.35
C THR A 142 5.86 -14.51 -1.65
N ILE A 143 6.90 -13.77 -2.06
CA ILE A 143 7.71 -14.21 -3.17
C ILE A 143 8.61 -15.33 -2.64
N GLU A 144 8.19 -16.58 -2.82
CA GLU A 144 9.10 -17.70 -2.72
C GLU A 144 9.95 -17.73 -3.99
N PHE A 145 11.27 -17.60 -3.82
CA PHE A 145 12.27 -17.76 -4.87
C PHE A 145 13.02 -19.10 -4.72
#